data_AF-S4YBY4-F1
#
_entry.id   AF-S4YBY4-F1
#
_cell.length_a   1.000
_cell.length_b   1.000
_cell.length_c   1.000
_cell.angle_alpha   90.00
_cell.angle_beta   90.00
_cell.angle_gamma   90.00
#
_symmetry.space_group_name_H-M   'P 1'
#
loop_
_entity.id
_entity.type
_entity.pdbx_description
1 polymer ?
#
loop_
_entity_poly.entity_id
_entity_poly.type
_entity_poly.pdbx_seq_one_letter_code
_entity_poly.pdbx_strand_id
1 'polypeptide(L)'
;MAKPTSHPEETDDNDPTLEALAERLGKPEPGLLEALLDGATEAQLVERGRQIASSRVLTDMRRLYATAHACWAGASKDKREKLRGFSPELLALAVEQAIALERLLDAHESAGQKKDATRATRDAALRERLSRALLLRDQAYEVLRGVAGSGKDAREEVAQAVGTAEDPAALARGLAQLAALGRRYLAQKKGPLAVRARLMRLDQDYVGRLEETAEELIQAAKTAAARPAGQKVTSGDLDRADGINLILLEQIVRVFERANEQDPAIPRLVPIATRRLFSRSSRKKATGAPSGGTAAGGVPPVAPPAEDDPLDDDAAPV
;
A
#
# COMPACT_ATOMS: atom_id res chain seq x y z
N MET A 1 22.80 40.14 24.21
CA MET A 1 22.38 38.73 24.09
C MET A 1 20.86 38.68 24.06
N ALA A 2 20.27 38.59 22.87
CA ALA A 2 18.83 38.53 22.70
C ALA A 2 18.38 37.06 22.65
N LYS A 3 17.45 36.69 23.55
CA LYS A 3 16.77 35.39 23.50
C LYS A 3 15.85 35.37 22.26
N PRO A 4 15.84 34.29 21.45
CA PRO A 4 14.83 34.13 20.42
C PRO A 4 13.49 33.77 21.10
N THR A 5 12.48 34.61 20.89
CA THR A 5 11.08 34.27 21.14
C THR A 5 10.67 33.21 20.13
N SER A 6 10.52 31.97 20.62
CA SER A 6 9.81 30.92 19.91
C SER A 6 8.34 31.33 19.76
N HIS A 7 7.88 31.45 18.52
CA HIS A 7 6.45 31.44 18.23
C HIS A 7 5.87 30.09 18.66
N PRO A 8 4.75 30.04 19.39
CA PRO A 8 4.06 28.78 19.62
C PRO A 8 3.49 28.31 18.28
N GLU A 9 3.78 27.07 17.90
CA GLU A 9 3.05 26.36 16.85
C GLU A 9 1.59 26.20 17.34
N GLU A 10 0.68 27.00 16.80
CA GLU A 10 -0.75 26.76 16.88
C GLU A 10 -1.04 25.47 16.10
N THR A 11 -1.01 24.35 16.83
CA THR A 11 -1.66 23.11 16.40
C THR A 11 -3.15 23.31 16.69
N ASP A 12 -3.90 23.54 15.62
CA ASP A 12 -5.34 23.80 15.63
C ASP A 12 -6.10 22.49 15.94
N ASP A 13 -6.03 22.05 17.21
CA ASP A 13 -6.65 20.82 17.73
C ASP A 13 -8.15 21.01 18.09
N ASN A 14 -8.78 22.09 17.63
CA ASN A 14 -10.17 22.47 17.98
C ASN A 14 -11.16 22.44 16.81
N ASP A 15 -10.74 22.02 15.62
CA ASP A 15 -11.66 21.88 14.48
C ASP A 15 -12.65 20.73 14.70
N PRO A 16 -13.96 20.93 14.40
CA PRO A 16 -14.96 19.87 14.50
C PRO A 16 -14.59 18.68 13.61
N THR A 17 -14.82 17.47 14.12
CA THR A 17 -14.63 16.23 13.33
C THR A 17 -15.57 16.18 12.13
N LEU A 18 -15.26 15.35 11.12
CA LEU A 18 -16.14 15.17 9.96
C LEU A 18 -17.51 14.64 10.39
N GLU A 19 -17.56 13.76 11.39
CA GLU A 19 -18.81 13.25 11.97
C GLU A 19 -19.63 14.37 12.62
N ALA A 20 -18.99 15.25 13.40
CA ALA A 20 -19.66 16.39 14.02
C ALA A 20 -20.17 17.39 12.96
N LEU A 21 -19.45 17.55 11.84
CA LEU A 21 -19.94 18.34 10.71
C LEU A 21 -21.12 17.66 10.01
N ALA A 22 -21.07 16.34 9.79
CA ALA A 22 -22.16 15.57 9.19
C ALA A 22 -23.44 15.65 10.03
N GLU A 23 -23.33 15.57 11.36
CA GLU A 23 -24.47 15.73 12.27
C GLU A 23 -25.13 17.10 12.17
N ARG A 24 -24.33 18.16 11.98
CA ARG A 24 -24.83 19.54 11.83
C ARG A 24 -25.47 19.81 10.47
N LEU A 25 -24.91 19.20 9.42
CA LEU A 25 -25.33 19.40 8.02
C LEU A 25 -26.49 18.48 7.61
N GLY A 26 -26.65 17.35 8.28
CA GLY A 26 -27.59 16.32 7.89
C GLY A 26 -27.08 15.47 6.72
N LYS A 27 -27.92 14.54 6.27
CA LYS A 27 -27.59 13.67 5.12
C LYS A 27 -27.78 14.43 3.81
N PRO A 28 -26.85 14.29 2.85
CA PRO A 28 -27.06 14.83 1.51
C PRO A 28 -28.25 14.15 0.83
N GLU A 29 -28.91 14.88 -0.07
CA GLU A 29 -30.00 14.31 -0.86
C GLU A 29 -29.46 13.18 -1.77
N PRO A 30 -30.24 12.08 -1.95
CA PRO A 30 -29.87 11.04 -2.89
C PRO A 30 -29.72 11.58 -4.32
N GLY A 31 -28.73 11.07 -5.06
CA GLY A 31 -28.50 11.48 -6.46
C GLY A 31 -27.56 12.67 -6.63
N LEU A 32 -27.21 13.39 -5.56
CA LEU A 32 -26.31 14.55 -5.66
C LEU A 32 -24.90 14.17 -6.12
N LEU A 33 -24.40 13.02 -5.69
CA LEU A 33 -23.07 12.55 -6.10
C LEU A 33 -23.06 12.23 -7.60
N GLU A 34 -24.07 11.51 -8.08
CA GLU A 34 -24.23 11.14 -9.48
C GLU A 34 -24.38 12.38 -10.36
N ALA A 35 -25.17 13.36 -9.93
CA ALA A 35 -25.33 14.63 -10.64
C ALA A 35 -24.03 15.44 -10.68
N LEU A 36 -23.25 15.44 -9.59
CA LEU A 36 -21.96 16.12 -9.53
C LEU A 36 -20.91 15.45 -10.43
N LEU A 37 -20.93 14.12 -10.49
CA LEU A 37 -19.99 13.32 -11.26
C LEU A 37 -20.43 13.11 -12.72
N ASP A 38 -21.50 13.75 -13.17
CA ASP A 38 -21.96 13.64 -14.56
C ASP A 38 -20.83 14.02 -15.54
N GLY A 39 -20.56 13.14 -16.50
CA GLY A 39 -19.44 13.27 -17.44
C GLY A 39 -18.06 12.86 -16.92
N ALA A 40 -17.90 12.50 -15.64
CA ALA A 40 -16.67 11.92 -15.11
C ALA A 40 -16.65 10.39 -15.29
N THR A 41 -15.56 9.88 -15.85
CA THR A 41 -15.35 8.43 -16.01
C THR A 41 -14.60 7.85 -14.80
N GLU A 42 -14.82 6.57 -14.53
CA GLU A 42 -14.09 5.83 -13.49
C GLU A 42 -12.57 5.93 -13.63
N ALA A 43 -12.04 5.85 -14.85
CA ALA A 43 -10.61 5.99 -15.12
C ALA A 43 -10.08 7.39 -14.76
N GLN A 44 -10.85 8.45 -15.00
CA GLN A 44 -10.47 9.81 -14.63
C GLN A 44 -10.46 10.02 -13.11
N LEU A 45 -11.42 9.42 -12.39
CA LEU A 45 -11.46 9.48 -10.92
C LEU A 45 -10.21 8.81 -10.33
N VAL A 46 -9.89 7.60 -10.78
CA VAL A 46 -8.70 6.86 -10.33
C VAL A 46 -7.42 7.63 -10.66
N GLU A 47 -7.25 8.09 -11.91
CA GLU A 47 -6.04 8.82 -12.32
C GLU A 47 -5.85 10.12 -11.52
N ARG A 48 -6.95 10.78 -11.17
CA ARG A 48 -6.92 11.99 -10.36
C ARG A 48 -6.52 11.69 -8.92
N GLY A 49 -7.09 10.67 -8.28
CA GLY A 49 -6.77 10.33 -6.89
C GLY A 49 -5.35 9.79 -6.72
N ARG A 50 -4.82 9.04 -7.70
CA ARG A 50 -3.45 8.52 -7.69
C ARG A 50 -2.35 9.57 -7.49
N GLN A 51 -2.67 10.85 -7.73
CA GLN A 51 -1.72 11.96 -7.61
C GLN A 51 -1.39 12.32 -6.16
N ILE A 52 -2.13 11.78 -5.17
CA ILE A 52 -1.97 12.13 -3.77
C ILE A 52 -2.32 10.95 -2.85
N ALA A 53 -1.73 10.94 -1.65
CA ALA A 53 -2.10 9.98 -0.61
C ALA A 53 -3.38 10.43 0.11
N SER A 54 -4.28 9.48 0.39
CA SER A 54 -5.58 9.75 1.03
C SER A 54 -5.48 10.50 2.35
N SER A 55 -4.48 10.21 3.17
CA SER A 55 -4.24 10.91 4.45
C SER A 55 -3.97 12.42 4.28
N ARG A 56 -3.34 12.82 3.17
CA ARG A 56 -3.11 14.24 2.84
C ARG A 56 -4.40 14.92 2.41
N VAL A 57 -5.26 14.21 1.68
CA VAL A 57 -6.57 14.72 1.26
C VAL A 57 -7.44 14.97 2.51
N LEU A 58 -7.54 13.98 3.41
CA LEU A 58 -8.32 14.06 4.64
C LEU A 58 -7.86 15.20 5.57
N THR A 59 -6.56 15.47 5.64
CA THR A 59 -6.01 16.57 6.46
C THR A 59 -6.56 17.92 6.02
N ASP A 60 -6.55 18.22 4.72
CA ASP A 60 -7.10 19.48 4.22
C ASP A 60 -8.63 19.50 4.32
N MET A 61 -9.31 18.37 4.10
CA MET A 61 -10.77 18.30 4.17
C MET A 61 -11.31 18.68 5.54
N ARG A 62 -10.78 18.12 6.62
CA ARG A 62 -11.24 18.42 7.99
C ARG A 62 -11.24 19.92 8.26
N ARG A 63 -10.09 20.55 8.06
CA ARG A 63 -9.89 21.98 8.34
C ARG A 63 -10.69 22.88 7.39
N LEU A 64 -10.63 22.60 6.08
CA LEU A 64 -11.27 23.46 5.08
C LEU A 64 -12.79 23.34 5.12
N TYR A 65 -13.35 22.16 5.40
CA TYR A 65 -14.79 21.98 5.55
C TYR A 65 -15.30 22.60 6.84
N ALA A 66 -14.56 22.51 7.95
CA ALA A 66 -14.88 23.23 9.18
C ALA A 66 -14.92 24.76 8.95
N THR A 67 -13.89 25.30 8.29
CA THR A 67 -13.82 26.73 7.93
C THR A 67 -14.98 27.15 7.02
N ALA A 68 -15.29 26.35 6.00
CA ALA A 68 -16.39 26.61 5.08
C ALA A 68 -17.75 26.62 5.78
N HIS A 69 -18.00 25.64 6.65
CA HIS A 69 -19.20 25.56 7.48
C HIS A 69 -19.34 26.81 8.38
N ALA A 70 -18.29 27.14 9.13
CA ALA A 70 -18.31 28.28 10.06
C ALA A 70 -18.59 29.61 9.33
N CYS A 71 -17.93 29.82 8.17
CA CYS A 71 -18.15 30.99 7.34
C CYS A 71 -19.61 31.09 6.87
N TRP A 72 -20.16 30.00 6.33
CA TRP A 72 -21.54 30.00 5.81
C TRP A 72 -22.60 30.17 6.90
N ALA A 73 -22.43 29.47 8.02
CA ALA A 73 -23.35 29.53 9.16
C ALA A 73 -23.46 30.95 9.71
N GLY A 74 -22.33 31.67 9.84
CA GLY A 74 -22.28 33.06 10.30
C GLY A 74 -22.47 34.13 9.22
N ALA A 75 -22.60 33.76 7.95
CA ALA A 75 -22.69 34.72 6.85
C ALA A 75 -24.05 35.44 6.83
N SER A 76 -24.01 36.76 6.61
CA SER A 76 -25.20 37.56 6.25
C SER A 76 -25.73 37.13 4.88
N LYS A 77 -26.95 37.56 4.54
CA LYS A 77 -27.56 37.28 3.24
C LYS A 77 -26.67 37.74 2.07
N ASP A 78 -26.12 38.96 2.15
CA ASP A 78 -25.20 39.52 1.15
C ASP A 78 -23.94 38.66 0.98
N LYS A 79 -23.33 38.20 2.08
CA LYS A 79 -22.16 37.31 2.03
C LYS A 79 -22.49 35.94 1.42
N ARG A 80 -23.67 35.39 1.70
CA ARG A 80 -24.13 34.13 1.09
C ARG A 80 -24.36 34.29 -0.41
N GLU A 81 -24.84 35.44 -0.86
CA GLU A 81 -24.99 35.73 -2.29
C GLU A 81 -23.65 35.78 -3.03
N LYS A 82 -22.57 36.21 -2.37
CA LYS A 82 -21.20 36.17 -2.92
C LYS A 82 -20.59 34.77 -2.92
N LEU A 83 -21.11 33.85 -2.11
CA LEU A 83 -20.73 32.44 -2.05
C LEU A 83 -21.56 31.55 -2.99
N ARG A 84 -22.19 32.11 -4.04
CA ARG A 84 -22.89 31.33 -5.08
C ARG A 84 -21.98 30.25 -5.67
N GLY A 85 -22.50 29.03 -5.76
CA GLY A 85 -21.75 27.83 -6.13
C GLY A 85 -21.33 26.96 -4.93
N PHE A 86 -21.53 27.46 -3.71
CA PHE A 86 -21.42 26.69 -2.47
C PHE A 86 -22.80 26.62 -1.79
N SER A 87 -23.09 25.49 -1.15
CA SER A 87 -24.31 25.29 -0.35
C SER A 87 -24.05 24.31 0.80
N PRO A 88 -24.90 24.31 1.84
CA PRO A 88 -24.86 23.30 2.89
C PRO A 88 -24.98 21.87 2.36
N GLU A 89 -25.78 21.64 1.32
CA GLU A 89 -26.00 20.33 0.72
C GLU A 89 -24.75 19.83 0.00
N LEU A 90 -24.04 20.73 -0.72
CA LEU A 90 -22.74 20.41 -1.32
C LEU A 90 -21.71 20.06 -0.23
N LEU A 91 -21.71 20.81 0.88
CA LEU A 91 -20.80 20.54 1.99
C LEU A 91 -21.16 19.21 2.70
N ALA A 92 -22.45 18.90 2.87
CA ALA A 92 -22.92 17.64 3.43
C ALA A 92 -22.44 16.44 2.59
N LEU A 93 -22.56 16.55 1.26
CA LEU A 93 -22.04 15.55 0.34
C LEU A 93 -20.51 15.41 0.46
N ALA A 94 -19.80 16.55 0.51
CA ALA A 94 -18.35 16.56 0.62
C ALA A 94 -17.84 15.90 1.92
N VAL A 95 -18.53 16.15 3.03
CA VAL A 95 -18.24 15.54 4.32
C VAL A 95 -18.55 14.04 4.31
N GLU A 96 -19.68 13.61 3.72
CA GLU A 96 -20.00 12.18 3.60
C GLU A 96 -18.94 11.41 2.81
N GLN A 97 -18.48 11.96 1.68
CA GLN A 97 -17.42 11.34 0.87
C GLN A 97 -16.06 11.32 1.59
N ALA A 98 -15.76 12.32 2.43
CA ALA A 98 -14.55 12.33 3.25
C ALA A 98 -14.61 11.27 4.36
N ILE A 99 -15.76 11.07 5.02
CA ILE A 99 -15.97 9.98 5.99
C ILE A 99 -15.84 8.61 5.31
N ALA A 100 -16.40 8.47 4.10
CA ALA A 100 -16.28 7.24 3.33
C ALA A 100 -14.80 6.92 2.99
N LEU A 101 -14.02 7.93 2.61
CA LEU A 101 -12.59 7.80 2.35
C LEU A 101 -11.81 7.41 3.61
N GLU A 102 -12.09 8.04 4.76
CA GLU A 102 -11.47 7.67 6.04
C GLU A 102 -11.72 6.19 6.38
N ARG A 103 -12.97 5.73 6.28
CA ARG A 103 -13.32 4.33 6.53
C ARG A 103 -12.61 3.36 5.58
N LEU A 104 -12.47 3.74 4.30
CA LEU A 104 -11.73 2.94 3.32
C LEU A 104 -10.24 2.87 3.64
N LEU A 105 -9.64 4.00 4.04
CA LEU A 105 -8.24 4.07 4.43
C LEU A 105 -7.96 3.20 5.66
N ASP A 106 -8.79 3.32 6.70
CA ASP A 106 -8.69 2.51 7.92
C ASP A 106 -8.80 1.01 7.63
N ALA A 107 -9.73 0.63 6.75
CA ALA A 107 -9.91 -0.76 6.33
C ALA A 107 -8.68 -1.28 5.55
N HIS A 108 -8.11 -0.45 4.67
CA HIS A 108 -6.91 -0.78 3.90
C HIS A 108 -5.68 -0.96 4.81
N GLU A 109 -5.45 -0.04 5.74
CA GLU A 109 -4.32 -0.08 6.68
C GLU A 109 -4.45 -1.25 7.66
N SER A 110 -5.63 -1.45 8.24
CA SER A 110 -5.93 -2.58 9.12
C SER A 110 -5.74 -3.93 8.42
N ALA A 111 -6.10 -4.01 7.14
CA ALA A 111 -5.86 -5.21 6.34
C ALA A 111 -4.37 -5.44 6.06
N GLY A 112 -3.56 -4.37 5.95
CA GLY A 112 -2.10 -4.46 5.88
C GLY A 112 -1.50 -5.05 7.16
N GLN A 113 -1.80 -4.44 8.31
CA GLN A 113 -1.28 -4.87 9.61
C GLN A 113 -1.66 -6.33 9.94
N LYS A 114 -2.92 -6.72 9.67
CA LYS A 114 -3.38 -8.10 9.89
C LYS A 114 -2.63 -9.11 9.03
N LYS A 115 -2.28 -8.77 7.78
CA LYS A 115 -1.48 -9.67 6.91
C LYS A 115 -0.07 -9.85 7.46
N ASP A 116 0.57 -8.78 7.88
CA ASP A 116 1.94 -8.83 8.39
C ASP A 116 2.01 -9.61 9.70
N ALA A 117 1.06 -9.38 10.62
CA ALA A 117 0.96 -10.15 11.86
C ALA A 117 0.68 -11.65 11.61
N THR A 118 -0.23 -11.95 10.68
CA THR A 118 -0.54 -13.34 10.31
C THR A 118 0.66 -14.04 9.68
N ARG A 119 1.40 -13.34 8.80
CA ARG A 119 2.64 -13.85 8.20
C ARG A 119 3.70 -14.10 9.26
N ALA A 120 3.94 -13.14 10.15
CA ALA A 120 4.91 -13.28 11.24
C ALA A 120 4.58 -14.47 12.15
N THR A 121 3.29 -14.69 12.45
CA THR A 121 2.83 -15.83 13.25
C THR A 121 3.12 -17.17 12.54
N ARG A 122 2.83 -17.27 11.24
CA ARG A 122 3.12 -18.49 10.45
C ARG A 122 4.61 -18.76 10.35
N ASP A 123 5.41 -17.72 10.13
CA ASP A 123 6.87 -17.83 10.04
C ASP A 123 7.48 -18.26 11.40
N ALA A 124 6.97 -17.72 12.51
CA ALA A 124 7.38 -18.14 13.86
C ALA A 124 7.04 -19.62 14.12
N ALA A 125 5.82 -20.04 13.79
CA ALA A 125 5.39 -21.43 13.94
C ALA A 125 6.18 -22.41 13.05
N LEU A 126 6.65 -21.97 11.87
CA LEU A 126 7.54 -22.76 11.02
C LEU A 126 8.94 -22.88 11.64
N ARG A 127 9.52 -21.78 12.15
CA ARG A 127 10.84 -21.80 12.82
C ARG A 127 10.85 -22.71 14.04
N GLU A 128 9.79 -22.68 14.83
CA GLU A 128 9.66 -23.54 16.01
C GLU A 128 9.63 -25.03 15.62
N ARG A 129 8.87 -25.39 14.59
CA ARG A 129 8.82 -26.77 14.08
C ARG A 129 10.14 -27.21 13.46
N LEU A 130 10.82 -26.33 12.72
CA LEU A 130 12.16 -26.59 12.19
C LEU A 130 13.15 -26.92 13.31
N SER A 131 13.17 -26.13 14.38
CA SER A 131 14.05 -26.36 15.53
C SER A 131 13.76 -27.71 16.19
N ARG A 132 12.49 -28.03 16.43
CA ARG A 132 12.08 -29.32 17.00
C ARG A 132 12.46 -30.51 16.11
N ALA A 133 12.23 -30.39 14.80
CA ALA A 133 12.57 -31.41 13.82
C ALA A 133 14.08 -31.65 13.71
N LEU A 134 14.91 -30.60 13.79
CA LEU A 134 16.37 -30.72 13.80
C LEU A 134 16.86 -31.53 15.00
N LEU A 135 16.41 -31.15 16.21
CA LEU A 135 16.78 -31.86 17.44
C LEU A 135 16.37 -33.33 17.39
N LEU A 136 15.16 -33.61 16.89
CA LEU A 136 14.67 -34.98 16.77
C LEU A 136 15.48 -35.79 15.73
N ARG A 137 15.85 -35.18 14.59
CA ARG A 137 16.71 -35.82 13.57
C ARG A 137 18.07 -36.18 14.15
N ASP A 138 18.70 -35.24 14.85
CA ASP A 138 20.04 -35.44 15.43
C ASP A 138 20.00 -36.52 16.52
N GLN A 139 18.93 -36.56 17.34
CA GLN A 139 18.69 -37.65 18.27
C GLN A 139 18.51 -38.99 17.56
N ALA A 140 17.70 -39.03 16.49
CA ALA A 140 17.46 -40.24 15.71
C ALA A 140 18.72 -40.77 15.03
N TYR A 141 19.60 -39.88 14.57
CA TYR A 141 20.91 -40.25 14.05
C TYR A 141 21.73 -41.03 15.08
N GLU A 142 21.87 -40.51 16.30
CA GLU A 142 22.64 -41.17 17.36
C GLU A 142 22.01 -42.50 17.80
N VAL A 143 20.68 -42.54 17.89
CA VAL A 143 19.93 -43.78 18.19
C VAL A 143 20.21 -44.84 17.12
N LEU A 144 20.01 -44.51 15.84
CA LEU A 144 20.15 -45.47 14.74
C LEU A 144 21.61 -45.88 14.53
N ARG A 145 22.56 -44.97 14.74
CA ARG A 145 23.99 -45.28 14.75
C ARG A 145 24.34 -46.29 15.86
N GLY A 146 23.78 -46.12 17.05
CA GLY A 146 23.93 -47.08 18.16
C GLY A 146 23.36 -48.45 17.84
N VAL A 147 22.21 -48.51 17.16
CA VAL A 147 21.56 -49.76 16.72
C VAL A 147 22.35 -50.46 15.60
N ALA A 148 22.86 -49.69 14.64
CA ALA A 148 23.66 -50.16 13.52
C ALA A 148 25.01 -50.77 13.98
N GLY A 149 25.63 -50.16 14.99
CA GLY A 149 26.89 -50.59 15.57
C GLY A 149 28.14 -50.02 14.87
N SER A 150 29.26 -50.74 14.96
CA SER A 150 30.59 -50.21 14.58
C SER A 150 30.99 -50.45 13.12
N GLY A 151 30.21 -51.19 12.35
CA GLY A 151 30.53 -51.52 10.96
C GLY A 151 30.52 -50.27 10.07
N LYS A 152 31.47 -50.20 9.13
CA LYS A 152 31.62 -49.05 8.21
C LYS A 152 30.36 -48.85 7.36
N ASP A 153 29.90 -49.90 6.69
CA ASP A 153 28.73 -49.87 5.80
C ASP A 153 27.46 -49.45 6.55
N ALA A 154 27.28 -49.94 7.78
CA ALA A 154 26.12 -49.61 8.60
C ALA A 154 26.13 -48.14 9.07
N ARG A 155 27.32 -47.57 9.32
CA ARG A 155 27.47 -46.14 9.65
C ARG A 155 27.23 -45.25 8.44
N GLU A 156 27.68 -45.66 7.27
CA GLU A 156 27.44 -44.95 6.02
C GLU A 156 25.95 -44.95 5.66
N GLU A 157 25.25 -46.08 5.85
CA GLU A 157 23.79 -46.15 5.65
C GLU A 157 23.03 -45.15 6.55
N VAL A 158 23.38 -45.10 7.85
CA VAL A 158 22.75 -44.15 8.80
C VAL A 158 23.07 -42.71 8.40
N ALA A 159 24.32 -42.41 8.02
CA ALA A 159 24.73 -41.07 7.60
C ALA A 159 23.99 -40.61 6.32
N GLN A 160 23.80 -41.51 5.35
CA GLN A 160 23.02 -41.23 4.15
C GLN A 160 21.54 -40.93 4.48
N ALA A 161 20.95 -41.67 5.42
CA ALA A 161 19.55 -41.49 5.82
C ALA A 161 19.28 -40.16 6.53
N VAL A 162 20.26 -39.56 7.22
CA VAL A 162 20.09 -38.24 7.87
C VAL A 162 19.85 -37.13 6.83
N GLY A 163 20.55 -37.20 5.70
CA GLY A 163 20.50 -36.17 4.66
C GLY A 163 20.94 -34.78 5.14
N THR A 164 20.41 -33.74 4.49
CA THR A 164 20.68 -32.34 4.81
C THR A 164 19.50 -31.67 5.51
N ALA A 165 19.70 -30.47 6.07
CA ALA A 165 18.63 -29.63 6.63
C ALA A 165 18.72 -28.18 6.13
N GLU A 166 19.05 -28.03 4.84
CA GLU A 166 19.15 -26.71 4.19
C GLU A 166 17.77 -26.04 4.06
N ASP A 167 16.71 -26.83 3.96
CA ASP A 167 15.34 -26.37 3.89
C ASP A 167 14.37 -27.34 4.63
N PRO A 168 13.13 -26.91 4.92
CA PRO A 168 12.14 -27.74 5.62
C PRO A 168 11.84 -29.08 4.92
N ALA A 169 11.87 -29.11 3.58
CA ALA A 169 11.58 -30.33 2.83
C ALA A 169 12.76 -31.31 2.88
N ALA A 170 14.01 -30.83 2.87
CA ALA A 170 15.21 -31.64 3.06
C ALA A 170 15.22 -32.29 4.44
N LEU A 171 14.94 -31.50 5.49
CA LEU A 171 14.85 -32.01 6.86
C LEU A 171 13.72 -33.05 7.02
N ALA A 172 12.54 -32.78 6.47
CA ALA A 172 11.43 -33.74 6.49
C ALA A 172 11.77 -35.05 5.76
N ARG A 173 12.47 -34.97 4.61
CA ARG A 173 12.97 -36.16 3.90
C ARG A 173 13.94 -36.96 4.76
N GLY A 174 14.89 -36.30 5.43
CA GLY A 174 15.84 -36.96 6.34
C GLY A 174 15.12 -37.69 7.49
N LEU A 175 14.14 -37.03 8.14
CA LEU A 175 13.32 -37.67 9.17
C LEU A 175 12.56 -38.91 8.66
N ALA A 176 11.94 -38.82 7.48
CA ALA A 176 11.24 -39.95 6.87
C ALA A 176 12.19 -41.11 6.51
N GLN A 177 13.41 -40.81 6.04
CA GLN A 177 14.43 -41.82 5.75
C GLN A 177 14.95 -42.50 7.01
N LEU A 178 15.19 -41.74 8.10
CA LEU A 178 15.54 -42.29 9.41
C LEU A 178 14.42 -43.16 9.98
N ALA A 179 13.15 -42.75 9.83
CA ALA A 179 12.00 -43.56 10.23
C ALA A 179 11.94 -44.88 9.45
N ALA A 180 12.14 -44.85 8.13
CA ALA A 180 12.19 -46.04 7.29
C ALA A 180 13.35 -46.97 7.69
N LEU A 181 14.53 -46.43 8.02
CA LEU A 181 15.66 -47.21 8.55
C LEU A 181 15.31 -47.84 9.91
N GLY A 182 14.70 -47.07 10.81
CA GLY A 182 14.24 -47.56 12.11
C GLY A 182 13.26 -48.72 11.98
N ARG A 183 12.29 -48.66 11.05
CA ARG A 183 11.40 -49.80 10.75
C ARG A 183 12.16 -51.04 10.29
N ARG A 184 13.13 -50.88 9.40
CA ARG A 184 13.95 -52.00 8.91
C ARG A 184 14.72 -52.66 10.05
N TYR A 185 15.24 -51.87 10.98
CA TYR A 185 15.92 -52.37 12.17
C TYR A 185 14.95 -53.11 13.12
N LEU A 186 13.75 -52.55 13.35
CA LEU A 186 12.72 -53.18 14.19
C LEU A 186 12.13 -54.46 13.58
N ALA A 187 12.18 -54.62 12.24
CA ALA A 187 11.76 -55.84 11.58
C ALA A 187 12.66 -57.04 11.94
N GLN A 188 13.92 -56.81 12.33
CA GLN A 188 14.81 -57.86 12.80
C GLN A 188 14.53 -58.19 14.26
N LYS A 189 13.79 -59.27 14.50
CA LYS A 189 13.32 -59.65 15.85
C LYS A 189 14.36 -60.40 16.71
N LYS A 190 15.50 -60.79 16.14
CA LYS A 190 16.54 -61.60 16.81
C LYS A 190 17.95 -61.12 16.44
N GLY A 191 18.94 -61.51 17.24
CA GLY A 191 20.35 -61.21 17.00
C GLY A 191 20.84 -59.88 17.62
N PRO A 192 22.11 -59.51 17.39
CA PRO A 192 22.73 -58.35 18.01
C PRO A 192 22.01 -57.03 17.71
N LEU A 193 21.44 -56.90 16.50
CA LEU A 193 20.70 -55.71 16.09
C LEU A 193 19.44 -55.50 16.94
N ALA A 194 18.65 -56.56 17.17
CA ALA A 194 17.46 -56.51 18.02
C ALA A 194 17.79 -56.14 19.48
N VAL A 195 18.92 -56.63 20.01
CA VAL A 195 19.41 -56.29 21.35
C VAL A 195 19.77 -54.81 21.43
N ARG A 196 20.52 -54.29 20.45
CA ARG A 196 20.90 -52.87 20.40
C ARG A 196 19.69 -51.96 20.20
N ALA A 197 18.71 -52.35 19.38
CA ALA A 197 17.45 -51.62 19.24
C ALA A 197 16.74 -51.44 20.58
N ARG A 198 16.67 -52.50 21.40
CA ARG A 198 16.12 -52.41 22.77
C ARG A 198 16.96 -51.53 23.68
N LEU A 199 18.29 -51.65 23.66
CA LEU A 199 19.20 -50.82 24.48
C LEU A 199 19.09 -49.33 24.16
N MET A 200 18.97 -48.99 22.87
CA MET A 200 18.82 -47.61 22.40
C MET A 200 17.37 -47.10 22.51
N ARG A 201 16.45 -47.92 23.04
CA ARG A 201 15.01 -47.62 23.13
C ARG A 201 14.40 -47.23 21.77
N LEU A 202 14.85 -47.86 20.70
CA LEU A 202 14.20 -47.79 19.41
C LEU A 202 12.93 -48.64 19.48
N ASP A 203 11.78 -48.02 19.30
CA ASP A 203 10.46 -48.65 19.27
C ASP A 203 9.59 -48.06 18.14
N GLN A 204 8.41 -48.64 17.92
CA GLN A 204 7.49 -48.20 16.87
C GLN A 204 6.96 -46.78 17.12
N ASP A 205 6.77 -46.40 18.39
CA ASP A 205 6.28 -45.07 18.75
C ASP A 205 7.32 -43.98 18.44
N TYR A 206 8.61 -44.25 18.66
CA TYR A 206 9.69 -43.35 18.27
C TYR A 206 9.77 -43.19 16.75
N VAL A 207 9.63 -44.29 16.00
CA VAL A 207 9.58 -44.25 14.54
C VAL A 207 8.37 -43.44 14.06
N GLY A 208 7.19 -43.66 14.64
CA GLY A 208 5.98 -42.91 14.30
C GLY A 208 6.14 -41.40 14.55
N ARG A 209 6.79 -41.01 15.66
CA ARG A 209 7.11 -39.60 15.96
C ARG A 209 7.99 -38.95 14.89
N LEU A 210 8.92 -39.68 14.29
CA LEU A 210 9.77 -39.15 13.21
C LEU A 210 8.93 -38.82 11.96
N GLU A 211 7.98 -39.69 11.62
CA GLU A 211 7.09 -39.49 10.47
C GLU A 211 6.10 -38.36 10.70
N GLU A 212 5.45 -38.36 11.86
CA GLU A 212 4.53 -37.29 12.25
C GLU A 212 5.23 -35.93 12.21
N THR A 213 6.44 -35.83 12.76
CA THR A 213 7.24 -34.60 12.73
C THR A 213 7.60 -34.18 11.30
N ALA A 214 7.89 -35.14 10.41
CA ALA A 214 8.18 -34.86 9.01
C ALA A 214 6.94 -34.30 8.28
N GLU A 215 5.76 -34.90 8.49
CA GLU A 215 4.49 -34.46 7.91
C GLU A 215 4.08 -33.08 8.43
N GLU A 216 4.17 -32.86 9.75
CA GLU A 216 3.89 -31.57 10.37
C GLU A 216 4.78 -30.46 9.81
N LEU A 217 6.07 -30.74 9.60
CA LEU A 217 7.02 -29.79 9.05
C LEU A 217 6.65 -29.39 7.61
N ILE A 218 6.27 -30.36 6.78
CA ILE A 218 5.80 -30.12 5.41
C ILE A 218 4.53 -29.26 5.43
N GLN A 219 3.58 -29.58 6.30
CA GLN A 219 2.31 -28.87 6.38
C GLN A 219 2.50 -27.42 6.88
N ALA A 220 3.41 -27.22 7.84
CA ALA A 220 3.78 -25.90 8.31
C ALA A 220 4.46 -25.06 7.22
N ALA A 221 5.36 -25.66 6.43
CA ALA A 221 6.02 -24.99 5.31
C ALA A 221 5.01 -24.55 4.23
N LYS A 222 4.05 -25.42 3.88
CA LYS A 222 2.94 -25.08 2.96
C LYS A 222 2.10 -23.93 3.48
N THR A 223 1.77 -23.96 4.78
CA THR A 223 0.95 -22.91 5.42
C THR A 223 1.66 -21.55 5.43
N ALA A 224 2.97 -21.54 5.70
CA ALA A 224 3.78 -20.32 5.65
C ALA A 224 3.88 -19.75 4.22
N ALA A 225 3.94 -20.60 3.20
CA ALA A 225 4.01 -20.19 1.80
C ALA A 225 2.65 -19.73 1.21
N ALA A 226 1.53 -20.04 1.86
CA ALA A 226 0.20 -19.74 1.34
C ALA A 226 -0.12 -18.23 1.34
N ARG A 227 -0.53 -17.70 0.17
CA ARG A 227 -1.01 -16.31 0.04
C ARG A 227 -2.44 -16.19 0.57
N PRO A 228 -2.76 -15.17 1.40
CA PRO A 228 -4.12 -14.95 1.86
C PRO A 228 -5.03 -14.51 0.70
N ALA A 229 -6.06 -15.33 0.43
CA ALA A 229 -7.20 -15.01 -0.43
C ALA A 229 -8.26 -14.28 0.41
N GLY A 230 -8.39 -12.98 0.21
CA GLY A 230 -9.45 -12.18 0.83
C GLY A 230 -9.74 -10.99 -0.07
N GLN A 231 -11.02 -10.65 -0.21
CA GLN A 231 -11.46 -9.44 -0.90
C GLN A 231 -10.92 -8.24 -0.14
N LYS A 232 -9.94 -7.57 -0.74
CA LYS A 232 -9.20 -6.45 -0.14
C LYS A 232 -9.78 -5.17 -0.73
N VAL A 233 -9.97 -4.15 0.11
CA VAL A 233 -9.91 -2.77 -0.38
C VAL A 233 -8.60 -2.65 -1.15
N THR A 234 -8.70 -2.35 -2.44
CA THR A 234 -7.55 -2.23 -3.32
C THR A 234 -7.04 -0.79 -3.29
N SER A 235 -5.80 -0.59 -3.72
CA SER A 235 -5.29 0.77 -3.94
C SER A 235 -6.13 1.52 -4.98
N GLY A 236 -6.71 0.82 -5.96
CA GLY A 236 -7.63 1.42 -6.94
C GLY A 236 -8.93 1.93 -6.33
N ASP A 237 -9.45 1.28 -5.29
CA ASP A 237 -10.63 1.74 -4.56
C ASP A 237 -10.34 3.04 -3.79
N LEU A 238 -9.13 3.14 -3.21
CA LEU A 238 -8.65 4.37 -2.57
C LEU A 238 -8.42 5.49 -3.59
N ASP A 239 -7.72 5.20 -4.69
CA ASP A 239 -7.47 6.18 -5.75
C ASP A 239 -8.79 6.73 -6.33
N ARG A 240 -9.80 5.88 -6.53
CA ARG A 240 -11.13 6.32 -6.96
C ARG A 240 -11.77 7.26 -5.93
N ALA A 241 -11.76 6.88 -4.65
CA ALA A 241 -12.36 7.67 -3.57
C ALA A 241 -11.63 9.01 -3.40
N ASP A 242 -10.30 9.04 -3.53
CA ASP A 242 -9.49 10.24 -3.54
C ASP A 242 -9.85 11.15 -4.72
N GLY A 243 -10.07 10.59 -5.91
CA GLY A 243 -10.49 11.34 -7.09
C GLY A 243 -11.80 12.11 -6.89
N ILE A 244 -12.81 11.45 -6.33
CA ILE A 244 -14.12 12.05 -5.99
C ILE A 244 -13.92 13.19 -4.98
N ASN A 245 -13.18 12.89 -3.91
CA ASN A 245 -12.89 13.83 -2.83
C ASN A 245 -12.13 15.07 -3.33
N LEU A 246 -11.18 14.91 -4.26
CA LEU A 246 -10.47 16.02 -4.88
C LEU A 246 -11.35 16.89 -5.78
N ILE A 247 -12.40 16.37 -6.40
CA ILE A 247 -13.34 17.18 -7.20
C ILE A 247 -14.16 18.09 -6.28
N LEU A 248 -14.74 17.51 -5.23
CA LEU A 248 -15.51 18.21 -4.21
C LEU A 248 -14.68 19.32 -3.54
N LEU A 249 -13.47 18.98 -3.10
CA LEU A 249 -12.56 19.92 -2.47
C LEU A 249 -12.17 21.06 -3.42
N GLU A 250 -11.87 20.75 -4.69
CA GLU A 250 -11.53 21.77 -5.68
C GLU A 250 -12.66 22.77 -5.88
N GLN A 251 -13.90 22.27 -6.02
CA GLN A 251 -15.06 23.12 -6.23
C GLN A 251 -15.28 24.07 -5.04
N ILE A 252 -15.24 23.56 -3.82
CA ILE A 252 -15.43 24.36 -2.61
C ILE A 252 -14.32 25.43 -2.49
N VAL A 253 -13.06 25.04 -2.68
CA VAL A 253 -11.92 25.97 -2.62
C VAL A 253 -12.05 27.09 -3.66
N ARG A 254 -12.39 26.74 -4.91
CA ARG A 254 -12.55 27.73 -5.99
C ARG A 254 -13.68 28.72 -5.71
N VAL A 255 -14.81 28.28 -5.15
CA VAL A 255 -15.92 29.18 -4.81
C VAL A 255 -15.50 30.18 -3.75
N PHE A 256 -14.82 29.73 -2.68
CA PHE A 256 -14.34 30.62 -1.63
C PHE A 256 -13.26 31.59 -2.13
N GLU A 257 -12.40 31.15 -3.04
CA GLU A 257 -11.43 32.04 -3.69
C GLU A 257 -12.13 33.15 -4.49
N ARG A 258 -13.12 32.81 -5.32
CA ARG A 258 -13.91 33.79 -6.08
C ARG A 258 -14.73 34.73 -5.20
N ALA A 259 -15.28 34.21 -4.10
CA ALA A 259 -16.03 35.02 -3.15
C ALA A 259 -15.10 36.01 -2.41
N ASN A 260 -13.88 35.59 -2.04
CA ASN A 260 -12.88 36.47 -1.45
C ASN A 260 -12.41 37.57 -2.43
N GLU A 261 -12.29 37.28 -3.73
CA GLU A 261 -11.98 38.30 -4.75
C GLU A 261 -13.05 39.42 -4.80
N GLN A 262 -14.30 39.12 -4.46
CA GLN A 262 -15.41 40.09 -4.43
C GLN A 262 -15.56 40.76 -3.06
N ASP A 263 -15.31 40.03 -1.98
CA ASP A 263 -15.40 40.51 -0.61
C ASP A 263 -14.27 39.90 0.24
N PRO A 264 -13.21 40.67 0.54
CA PRO A 264 -12.07 40.19 1.32
C PRO A 264 -12.41 39.74 2.75
N ALA A 265 -13.61 40.02 3.26
CA ALA A 265 -14.07 39.52 4.55
C ALA A 265 -14.52 38.06 4.52
N ILE A 266 -14.60 37.43 3.33
CA ILE A 266 -14.80 35.99 3.16
C ILE A 266 -13.42 35.32 3.15
N PRO A 267 -13.16 34.27 3.95
CA PRO A 267 -11.82 33.68 4.05
C PRO A 267 -11.42 32.94 2.76
N ARG A 268 -10.11 32.88 2.49
CA ARG A 268 -9.56 31.98 1.46
C ARG A 268 -9.34 30.60 2.07
N LEU A 269 -9.87 29.57 1.43
CA LEU A 269 -9.61 28.17 1.80
C LEU A 269 -8.28 27.73 1.18
N VAL A 270 -7.17 28.00 1.88
CA VAL A 270 -5.83 27.69 1.35
C VAL A 270 -5.46 26.24 1.69
N PRO A 271 -5.31 25.34 0.71
CA PRO A 271 -4.91 23.98 0.99
C PRO A 271 -3.41 23.90 1.34
N ILE A 272 -3.07 23.01 2.27
CA ILE A 272 -1.71 22.82 2.77
C ILE A 272 -1.12 21.55 2.16
N ALA A 273 -1.77 20.41 2.35
CA ALA A 273 -1.29 19.10 1.93
C ALA A 273 -1.56 18.82 0.44
N THR A 274 -2.63 19.40 -0.10
CA THR A 274 -3.08 19.30 -1.51
C THR A 274 -2.65 20.52 -2.35
N ARG A 275 -1.86 21.45 -1.79
CA ARG A 275 -1.45 22.72 -2.43
C ARG A 275 -0.95 22.55 -3.87
N ARG A 276 -0.14 21.53 -4.13
CA ARG A 276 0.47 21.27 -5.45
C ARG A 276 -0.56 20.95 -6.54
N LEU A 277 -1.70 20.35 -6.15
CA LEU A 277 -2.78 20.02 -7.08
C LEU A 277 -3.56 21.26 -7.50
N PHE A 278 -3.63 22.26 -6.63
CA PHE A 278 -4.42 23.48 -6.84
C PHE A 278 -3.58 24.70 -7.29
N SER A 279 -2.25 24.61 -7.25
CA SER A 279 -1.34 25.74 -7.52
C SER A 279 -1.13 26.14 -8.99
N ARG A 280 -2.02 25.79 -9.93
CA ARG A 280 -1.86 26.14 -11.36
C ARG A 280 -3.12 26.69 -12.01
N SER A 281 -3.37 27.99 -11.81
CA SER A 281 -3.99 28.86 -12.82
C SER A 281 -3.71 30.35 -12.56
N SER A 282 -2.49 30.73 -12.18
CA SER A 282 -2.07 32.12 -12.37
C SER A 282 -1.70 32.29 -13.85
N ARG A 283 -2.57 32.97 -14.61
CA ARG A 283 -2.36 33.49 -15.97
C ARG A 283 -0.88 33.50 -16.37
N LYS A 284 -0.52 32.69 -17.37
CA LYS A 284 0.60 33.03 -18.26
C LYS A 284 0.19 34.36 -18.90
N LYS A 285 0.71 35.46 -18.39
CA LYS A 285 0.52 36.80 -18.95
C LYS A 285 1.05 36.71 -20.38
N ALA A 286 0.16 36.62 -21.36
CA ALA A 286 0.50 36.84 -22.74
C ALA A 286 0.96 38.30 -22.83
N THR A 287 2.27 38.51 -22.78
CA THR A 287 2.89 39.77 -23.17
C THR A 287 2.75 39.89 -24.68
N GLY A 288 1.60 40.41 -25.08
CA GLY A 288 1.33 40.90 -26.42
C GLY A 288 0.51 42.18 -26.30
N ALA A 289 1.17 43.33 -26.40
CA ALA A 289 0.57 44.60 -26.80
C ALA A 289 1.67 45.67 -27.03
N PRO A 290 1.41 46.68 -27.89
CA PRO A 290 2.36 47.17 -28.89
C PRO A 290 2.76 48.65 -28.74
N SER A 291 3.91 49.03 -29.30
CA SER A 291 4.21 50.39 -29.82
C SER A 291 5.45 50.26 -30.70
N GLY A 292 5.54 50.70 -31.96
CA GLY A 292 4.93 51.88 -32.57
C GLY A 292 6.03 52.89 -32.89
N GLY A 293 6.71 52.71 -34.03
CA GLY A 293 7.51 53.73 -34.76
C GLY A 293 8.86 54.18 -34.16
N THR A 294 9.90 54.57 -34.90
CA THR A 294 10.10 54.73 -36.35
C THR A 294 11.59 54.95 -36.65
N ALA A 295 12.00 54.56 -37.86
CA ALA A 295 13.04 55.16 -38.73
C ALA A 295 14.54 54.90 -38.46
N ALA A 296 15.12 54.09 -39.35
CA ALA A 296 16.16 54.46 -40.36
C ALA A 296 17.07 53.24 -40.61
N GLY A 297 17.35 52.77 -41.82
CA GLY A 297 17.01 53.20 -43.16
C GLY A 297 17.43 52.13 -44.18
N GLY A 298 17.21 52.41 -45.46
CA GLY A 298 17.79 51.66 -46.59
C GLY A 298 16.84 50.70 -47.30
N VAL A 299 16.28 51.17 -48.40
CA VAL A 299 15.38 50.47 -49.36
C VAL A 299 16.21 49.60 -50.35
N PRO A 300 15.62 48.75 -51.23
CA PRO A 300 15.96 47.33 -51.45
C PRO A 300 16.29 47.12 -52.96
N PRO A 301 15.78 46.11 -53.71
CA PRO A 301 15.74 44.65 -53.57
C PRO A 301 16.47 43.95 -54.76
N VAL A 302 16.89 42.68 -54.63
CA VAL A 302 16.95 41.76 -55.80
C VAL A 302 16.60 40.35 -55.35
N ALA A 303 15.65 39.76 -56.05
CA ALA A 303 15.38 38.31 -56.12
C ALA A 303 15.21 37.96 -57.61
N PRO A 304 15.04 36.69 -58.00
CA PRO A 304 15.77 35.43 -57.78
C PRO A 304 16.35 35.02 -59.19
N PRO A 305 16.39 33.77 -59.72
CA PRO A 305 16.37 32.37 -59.24
C PRO A 305 17.67 31.62 -59.69
N ALA A 306 17.90 30.33 -59.39
CA ALA A 306 17.51 29.15 -60.16
C ALA A 306 18.40 27.97 -59.66
N GLU A 307 17.84 26.77 -59.49
CA GLU A 307 18.21 25.54 -60.26
C GLU A 307 19.68 25.10 -59.99
N ASP A 308 19.95 23.95 -59.36
CA ASP A 308 19.71 22.61 -59.91
C ASP A 308 19.65 21.53 -58.81
N ASP A 309 18.74 20.59 -59.03
CA ASP A 309 18.68 19.20 -58.53
C ASP A 309 19.86 18.37 -59.16
N PRO A 310 19.98 17.05 -58.97
CA PRO A 310 20.11 16.20 -57.78
C PRO A 310 21.37 15.28 -57.91
N LEU A 311 21.32 14.08 -57.31
CA LEU A 311 22.24 12.92 -57.42
C LEU A 311 23.43 12.97 -56.45
N ASP A 312 23.88 11.91 -55.82
CA ASP A 312 23.50 10.50 -55.71
C ASP A 312 24.38 10.06 -54.51
N ASP A 313 23.83 9.46 -53.48
CA ASP A 313 23.71 8.00 -53.37
C ASP A 313 24.84 7.43 -52.50
N ASP A 314 24.41 6.47 -51.71
CA ASP A 314 25.17 5.33 -51.24
C ASP A 314 26.04 5.35 -49.97
N ALA A 315 25.90 4.20 -49.29
CA ALA A 315 26.81 3.54 -48.37
C ALA A 315 26.82 3.94 -46.87
N ALA A 316 25.89 3.32 -46.12
CA ALA A 316 26.26 2.54 -44.92
C ALA A 316 27.17 1.36 -45.35
N PRO A 317 28.05 0.76 -44.53
CA PRO A 317 27.80 0.22 -43.16
C PRO A 317 28.97 0.52 -42.20
N VAL A 318 29.03 0.21 -40.90
CA VAL A 318 28.73 -0.99 -40.08
C VAL A 318 28.56 -0.50 -38.63
#